data_AF-A0AAW0ZLD8-F1
#
_entry.id   AF-A0AAW0ZLD8-F1
#
_cell.length_a   1.000
_cell.length_b   1.000
_cell.length_c   1.000
_cell.angle_alpha   90.00
_cell.angle_beta   90.00
_cell.angle_gamma   90.00
#
_symmetry.space_group_name_H-M   'P 1'
#
loop_
_entity.id
_entity.type
_entity.pdbx_description
1 polymer ?
#
loop_
_entity_poly.entity_id
_entity_poly.type
_entity_poly.pdbx_seq_one_letter_code
_entity_poly.pdbx_strand_id
1 'polypeptide(L)'
;MFNTLRNKFQTVQEGISASIRGLTVVENPKQKKTGNIRNVNYNAGADILHRFQLQWNELHELAEENAGKAQEADKLIGTIYEKLEQEWKNITCLNNTLAYIPKINNAIQDLMDQIGTLQEMFEEVEGAIYRLEDLNEMLDLQNRQLDHRFQLALYKEKKLAELNVIKAKLADEHTERVSKYEFKQQKMMKERRETFDEVFKEELREYKATGSILKLPVSQQGPSLDEIVLDVDSTMFNEFLKN
;
A
#
# COMPACT_ATOMS: atom_id res chain seq x y z
N MET A 1 18.92 61.97 -68.44
CA MET A 1 17.99 62.90 -67.76
C MET A 1 18.62 64.28 -67.45
N PHE A 2 19.95 64.43 -67.41
CA PHE A 2 20.61 65.73 -67.23
C PHE A 2 20.50 66.68 -68.44
N ASN A 3 20.46 66.17 -69.67
CA ASN A 3 20.29 67.00 -70.88
C ASN A 3 18.93 67.70 -70.93
N THR A 4 17.89 67.08 -70.40
CA THR A 4 16.54 67.66 -70.36
C THR A 4 16.46 68.83 -69.37
N LEU A 5 17.18 68.73 -68.26
CA LEU A 5 17.31 69.81 -67.26
C LEU A 5 18.15 70.97 -67.80
N ARG A 6 19.25 70.67 -68.51
CA ARG A 6 20.11 71.69 -69.15
C ARG A 6 19.36 72.48 -70.22
N ASN A 7 18.60 71.80 -71.08
CA ASN A 7 17.78 72.48 -72.09
C ASN A 7 16.72 73.37 -71.45
N LYS A 8 16.05 72.93 -70.37
CA LYS A 8 15.09 73.78 -69.64
C LYS A 8 15.73 75.01 -69.03
N PHE A 9 16.94 74.90 -68.47
CA PHE A 9 17.68 76.05 -67.95
C PHE A 9 18.09 77.03 -69.06
N GLN A 10 18.51 76.51 -70.22
CA GLN A 10 18.84 77.31 -71.40
C GLN A 10 17.60 78.09 -71.91
N THR A 11 16.44 77.43 -71.98
CA THR A 11 15.17 78.06 -72.40
C THR A 11 14.70 79.13 -71.42
N VAL A 12 14.89 78.94 -70.11
CA VAL A 12 14.57 79.95 -69.10
C VAL A 12 15.52 81.14 -69.20
N GLN A 13 16.81 80.91 -69.43
CA GLN A 13 17.81 81.96 -69.59
C GLN A 13 17.60 82.78 -70.87
N GLU A 14 17.19 82.13 -71.97
CA GLU A 14 16.79 82.79 -73.21
C GLU A 14 15.48 83.57 -73.06
N GLY A 15 14.50 83.03 -72.32
CA GLY A 15 13.25 83.71 -72.01
C GLY A 15 13.44 84.98 -71.17
N ILE A 16 14.35 84.94 -70.18
CA ILE A 16 14.72 86.12 -69.38
C ILE A 16 15.50 87.14 -70.23
N SER A 17 16.44 86.68 -71.07
CA SER A 17 17.21 87.56 -71.95
C SER A 17 16.36 88.23 -73.02
N ALA A 18 15.35 87.53 -73.56
CA ALA A 18 14.39 88.08 -74.52
C ALA A 18 13.47 89.12 -73.85
N SER A 19 13.04 88.87 -72.61
CA SER A 19 12.23 89.82 -71.83
C SER A 19 12.99 91.12 -71.51
N ILE A 20 14.29 91.03 -71.17
CA ILE A 20 15.13 92.20 -70.89
C ILE A 20 15.45 92.99 -72.16
N ARG A 21 15.64 92.32 -73.30
CA ARG A 21 15.89 92.99 -74.59
C ARG A 21 14.67 93.77 -75.10
N GLY A 22 13.46 93.41 -74.67
CA GLY A 22 12.24 94.19 -74.90
C GLY A 22 12.13 95.49 -74.09
N LEU A 23 12.94 95.66 -73.03
CA LEU A 23 12.94 96.84 -72.15
C LEU A 23 13.97 97.90 -72.56
N THR A 24 14.83 97.64 -73.56
CA THR A 24 15.88 98.58 -74.01
C THR A 24 15.56 99.28 -75.34
N VAL A 25 14.27 99.51 -75.64
CA VAL A 25 13.88 100.39 -76.74
C VAL A 25 14.16 101.83 -76.32
N VAL A 26 15.24 102.37 -76.88
CA VAL A 26 15.60 103.79 -76.87
C VAL A 26 14.65 104.52 -77.82
N GLU A 27 13.63 105.19 -77.28
CA GLU A 27 12.95 106.30 -77.95
C GLU A 27 13.08 107.56 -77.10
N ASN A 28 13.61 108.61 -77.73
CA ASN A 28 13.89 109.92 -77.17
C ASN A 28 12.65 110.85 -77.27
N PRO A 29 12.65 112.05 -76.64
CA PRO A 29 11.59 112.46 -75.74
C PRO A 29 10.58 113.43 -76.38
N LYS A 30 9.31 113.37 -75.94
CA LYS A 30 8.37 114.50 -76.07
C LYS A 30 8.01 115.02 -74.69
N GLN A 31 8.30 116.30 -74.51
CA GLN A 31 8.15 117.04 -73.26
C GLN A 31 6.70 117.41 -72.92
N LYS A 32 6.46 117.45 -71.60
CA LYS A 32 5.52 118.28 -70.83
C LYS A 32 4.04 117.88 -70.84
N LYS A 33 3.59 117.39 -69.67
CA LYS A 33 2.77 118.16 -68.70
C LYS A 33 3.03 117.64 -67.28
N THR A 34 3.70 118.47 -66.49
CA THR A 34 3.90 118.31 -65.04
C THR A 34 2.58 118.53 -64.31
N GLY A 35 1.74 117.50 -64.26
CA GLY A 35 0.66 117.39 -63.28
C GLY A 35 1.27 116.88 -61.97
N ASN A 36 1.22 117.70 -60.93
CA ASN A 36 1.66 117.47 -59.54
C ASN A 36 1.77 115.98 -59.10
N ILE A 37 2.92 115.33 -59.33
CA ILE A 37 3.26 113.98 -58.81
C ILE A 37 3.74 114.13 -57.35
N ARG A 38 2.99 114.84 -56.52
CA ARG A 38 3.31 115.05 -55.10
C ARG A 38 2.31 114.34 -54.20
N ASN A 39 2.02 113.08 -54.53
CA ASN A 39 1.38 112.16 -53.59
C ASN A 39 2.00 110.76 -53.71
N VAL A 40 3.33 110.70 -53.74
CA VAL A 40 4.08 109.44 -53.67
C VAL A 40 4.49 109.26 -52.22
N ASN A 41 3.99 108.22 -51.57
CA ASN A 41 4.37 107.89 -50.19
C ASN A 41 5.79 107.31 -50.22
N TYR A 42 6.78 108.15 -49.89
CA TYR A 42 8.19 107.75 -49.80
C TYR A 42 8.47 106.73 -48.67
N ASN A 43 7.52 106.56 -47.72
CA ASN A 43 7.62 105.60 -46.63
C ASN A 43 6.92 104.26 -46.95
N ALA A 44 6.26 104.10 -48.10
CA ALA A 44 5.51 102.88 -48.43
C ALA A 44 6.39 101.61 -48.39
N GLY A 45 7.68 101.73 -48.76
CA GLY A 45 8.63 100.63 -48.62
C GLY A 45 8.94 100.26 -47.17
N ALA A 46 9.03 101.25 -46.27
CA ALA A 46 9.22 101.04 -44.84
C ALA A 46 7.98 100.43 -44.19
N ASP A 47 6.78 100.89 -44.57
CA ASP A 47 5.51 100.36 -44.05
C ASP A 47 5.31 98.88 -44.46
N ILE A 48 5.63 98.54 -45.70
CA ILE A 48 5.59 97.16 -46.20
C ILE A 48 6.60 96.28 -45.47
N LEU A 49 7.85 96.75 -45.31
CA LEU A 49 8.89 96.03 -44.59
C LEU A 49 8.49 95.80 -43.13
N HIS A 50 7.98 96.83 -42.46
CA HIS A 50 7.53 96.76 -41.08
C HIS A 50 6.40 95.74 -40.90
N ARG A 51 5.42 95.72 -41.81
CA ARG A 51 4.34 94.72 -41.80
C ARG A 51 4.88 93.29 -41.92
N PHE A 52 5.79 93.04 -42.86
CA PHE A 52 6.37 91.70 -43.01
C PHE A 52 7.25 91.31 -41.82
N GLN A 53 7.96 92.26 -41.22
CA GLN A 53 8.76 92.01 -40.02
C GLN A 53 7.89 91.66 -38.81
N LEU A 54 6.76 92.35 -38.63
CA LEU A 54 5.78 92.01 -37.58
C LEU A 54 5.18 90.62 -37.79
N GLN A 55 4.74 90.30 -39.02
CA GLN A 55 4.20 88.98 -39.35
C GLN A 55 5.23 87.86 -39.18
N TRP A 56 6.50 88.14 -39.54
CA TRP A 56 7.59 87.20 -39.31
C TRP A 56 7.84 86.96 -37.82
N ASN A 57 7.83 88.02 -37.01
CA ASN A 57 8.00 87.90 -35.57
C ASN A 57 6.87 87.09 -34.93
N GLU A 58 5.61 87.37 -35.29
CA GLU A 58 4.46 86.60 -34.83
C GLU A 58 4.55 85.12 -35.22
N LEU A 59 4.92 84.83 -36.48
CA LEU A 59 5.11 83.46 -36.94
C LEU A 59 6.24 82.75 -36.16
N HIS A 60 7.31 83.46 -35.84
CA HIS A 60 8.42 82.91 -35.07
C HIS A 60 8.01 82.58 -33.63
N GLU A 61 7.31 83.49 -32.95
CA GLU A 61 6.79 83.26 -31.60
C GLU A 61 5.83 82.05 -31.56
N LEU A 62 4.91 81.95 -32.53
CA LEU A 62 4.00 80.80 -32.64
C LEU A 62 4.74 79.49 -32.93
N ALA A 63 5.80 79.54 -33.74
CA ALA A 63 6.63 78.36 -34.03
C ALA A 63 7.41 77.90 -32.79
N GLU A 64 7.94 78.83 -32.00
CA GLU A 64 8.61 78.51 -30.73
C GLU A 64 7.63 77.92 -29.70
N GLU A 65 6.45 78.51 -29.55
CA GLU A 65 5.41 77.99 -28.65
C GLU A 65 4.97 76.57 -29.07
N ASN A 66 4.74 76.35 -30.37
CA ASN A 66 4.38 75.05 -30.89
C ASN A 66 5.50 74.01 -30.70
N ALA A 67 6.76 74.41 -30.88
CA ALA A 67 7.91 73.54 -30.60
C ALA A 67 7.99 73.17 -29.11
N GLY A 68 7.74 74.13 -28.21
CA GLY A 68 7.67 73.89 -26.77
C GLY A 68 6.57 72.90 -26.41
N LYS A 69 5.35 73.11 -26.90
CA LYS A 69 4.21 72.19 -26.70
C LYS A 69 4.47 70.79 -27.27
N ALA A 70 5.12 70.70 -28.44
CA ALA A 70 5.50 69.41 -29.02
C ALA A 70 6.51 68.66 -28.14
N GLN A 71 7.48 69.37 -27.55
CA GLN A 71 8.46 68.78 -26.63
C GLN A 71 7.81 68.32 -25.32
N GLU A 72 6.83 69.05 -24.79
CA GLU A 72 6.07 68.61 -23.61
C GLU A 72 5.25 67.35 -23.89
N ALA A 73 4.58 67.29 -25.05
CA ALA A 73 3.85 66.12 -25.49
C ALA A 73 4.79 64.90 -25.65
N ASP A 74 5.96 65.08 -26.26
CA ASP A 74 6.96 64.02 -26.41
C ASP A 74 7.43 63.46 -25.06
N LYS A 75 7.71 64.33 -24.08
CA LYS A 75 8.04 63.92 -22.71
C LYS A 75 6.93 63.10 -22.08
N LEU A 76 5.67 63.55 -22.19
CA LEU A 76 4.52 62.81 -21.64
C LEU A 76 4.38 61.44 -22.31
N ILE A 77 4.49 61.37 -23.64
CA ILE A 77 4.43 60.12 -24.40
C ILE A 77 5.54 59.16 -23.95
N GLY A 78 6.78 59.66 -23.80
CA GLY A 78 7.91 58.89 -23.29
C GLY A 78 7.63 58.29 -21.92
N THR A 79 7.13 59.08 -20.97
CA THR A 79 6.82 58.56 -19.62
C THR A 79 5.69 57.52 -19.62
N ILE A 80 4.69 57.68 -20.51
CA ILE A 80 3.59 56.70 -20.65
C ILE A 80 4.14 55.40 -21.24
N TYR A 81 5.00 55.50 -22.24
CA TYR A 81 5.62 54.34 -22.88
C TYR A 81 6.45 53.53 -21.87
N GLU A 82 7.30 54.19 -21.09
CA GLU A 82 8.11 53.55 -20.05
C GLU A 82 7.24 52.81 -19.03
N LYS A 83 6.17 53.45 -18.54
CA LYS A 83 5.22 52.83 -17.61
C LYS A 83 4.53 51.62 -18.23
N LEU A 84 4.06 51.74 -19.47
CA LEU A 84 3.37 50.66 -20.16
C LEU A 84 4.32 49.47 -20.38
N GLU A 85 5.57 49.72 -20.74
CA GLU A 85 6.57 48.68 -20.90
C GLU A 85 6.88 47.97 -19.57
N GLN A 86 6.94 48.73 -18.46
CA GLN A 86 7.11 48.15 -17.13
C GLN A 86 5.91 47.27 -16.73
N GLU A 87 4.69 47.76 -16.91
CA GLU A 87 3.48 46.97 -16.62
C GLU A 87 3.39 45.73 -17.50
N TRP A 88 3.79 45.82 -18.77
CA TRP A 88 3.85 44.67 -19.65
C TRP A 88 4.85 43.60 -19.15
N LYS A 89 6.02 44.01 -18.67
CA LYS A 89 7.00 43.11 -18.05
C LYS A 89 6.44 42.44 -16.79
N ASN A 90 5.75 43.21 -15.94
CA ASN A 90 5.10 42.69 -14.73
C ASN A 90 4.02 41.64 -15.07
N ILE A 91 3.14 41.95 -16.03
CA ILE A 91 2.08 41.04 -16.49
C ILE A 91 2.68 39.77 -17.08
N THR A 92 3.73 39.89 -17.89
CA THR A 92 4.42 38.74 -18.48
C THR A 92 5.04 37.84 -17.40
N CYS A 93 5.69 38.43 -16.39
CA CYS A 93 6.23 37.70 -15.24
C CYS A 93 5.13 36.98 -14.45
N LEU A 94 4.02 37.66 -14.18
CA LEU A 94 2.87 37.09 -13.50
C LEU A 94 2.28 35.91 -14.29
N ASN A 95 2.08 36.08 -15.60
CA ASN A 95 1.56 35.03 -16.47
C ASN A 95 2.48 33.80 -16.50
N ASN A 96 3.79 34.02 -16.59
CA ASN A 96 4.78 32.94 -16.51
C ASN A 96 4.71 32.22 -15.16
N THR A 97 4.48 32.94 -14.07
CA THR A 97 4.34 32.35 -12.73
C THR A 97 3.04 31.55 -12.60
N LEU A 98 1.93 32.09 -13.09
CA LEU A 98 0.63 31.41 -13.11
C LEU A 98 0.66 30.12 -13.93
N ALA A 99 1.48 30.07 -15.00
CA ALA A 99 1.66 28.87 -15.81
C ALA A 99 2.29 27.68 -15.04
N TYR A 100 2.87 27.91 -13.85
CA TYR A 100 3.36 26.81 -12.99
C TYR A 100 2.27 26.22 -12.09
N ILE A 101 1.15 26.91 -11.85
CA ILE A 101 0.07 26.40 -10.98
C ILE A 101 -0.45 25.04 -11.43
N PRO A 102 -0.73 24.79 -12.74
CA PRO A 102 -1.17 23.47 -13.19
C PRO A 102 -0.13 22.37 -12.94
N LYS A 103 1.17 22.69 -13.03
CA LYS A 103 2.25 21.72 -12.74
C LYS A 103 2.26 21.33 -11.26
N ILE A 104 2.10 22.31 -10.37
CA ILE A 104 1.98 22.08 -8.93
C ILE A 104 0.73 21.24 -8.63
N ASN A 105 -0.40 21.56 -9.26
CA ASN A 105 -1.64 20.81 -9.07
C ASN A 105 -1.50 19.35 -9.53
N ASN A 106 -0.86 19.11 -10.67
CA ASN A 106 -0.58 17.74 -11.13
C ASN A 106 0.35 17.00 -10.17
N ALA A 107 1.41 17.65 -9.68
CA ALA A 107 2.29 17.03 -8.68
C ALA A 107 1.56 16.69 -7.37
N ILE A 108 0.62 17.55 -6.94
CA ILE A 108 -0.24 17.26 -5.77
C ILE A 108 -1.14 16.06 -6.07
N GLN A 109 -1.71 15.96 -7.27
CA GLN A 109 -2.53 14.82 -7.66
C GLN A 109 -1.72 13.52 -7.69
N ASP A 110 -0.50 13.54 -8.27
CA ASP A 110 0.39 12.38 -8.30
C ASP A 110 0.76 11.92 -6.88
N LEU A 111 1.01 12.85 -5.96
CA LEU A 111 1.25 12.53 -4.55
C LEU A 111 0.01 11.97 -3.87
N MET A 112 -1.17 12.48 -4.18
CA MET A 112 -2.44 11.97 -3.65
C MET A 112 -2.68 10.53 -4.11
N ASP A 113 -2.43 10.24 -5.39
CA ASP A 113 -2.56 8.90 -5.95
C ASP A 113 -1.54 7.95 -5.31
N GLN A 114 -0.29 8.38 -5.11
CA GLN A 114 0.72 7.60 -4.39
C GLN A 114 0.30 7.30 -2.95
N ILE A 115 -0.24 8.28 -2.22
CA ILE A 115 -0.77 8.07 -0.87
C ILE A 115 -1.91 7.05 -0.89
N GLY A 116 -2.81 7.13 -1.88
CA GLY A 116 -3.88 6.15 -2.08
C GLY A 116 -3.35 4.73 -2.28
N THR A 117 -2.36 4.55 -3.15
CA THR A 117 -1.72 3.23 -3.37
C THR A 117 -1.03 2.70 -2.12
N LEU A 118 -0.38 3.59 -1.35
CA LEU A 118 0.29 3.22 -0.12
C LEU A 118 -0.72 2.77 0.95
N GLN A 119 -1.87 3.43 1.03
CA GLN A 119 -2.94 3.03 1.92
C GLN A 119 -3.48 1.65 1.57
N GLU A 120 -3.72 1.36 0.28
CA GLU A 120 -4.15 0.04 -0.18
C GLU A 120 -3.13 -1.05 0.21
N MET A 121 -1.83 -0.77 0.03
CA MET A 121 -0.78 -1.70 0.45
C MET A 121 -0.77 -1.94 1.97
N PHE A 122 -1.02 -0.91 2.79
CA PHE A 122 -1.13 -1.07 4.23
C PHE A 122 -2.33 -1.95 4.61
N GLU A 123 -3.49 -1.74 3.97
CA GLU A 123 -4.68 -2.57 4.19
C GLU A 123 -4.43 -4.05 3.80
N GLU A 124 -3.69 -4.30 2.71
CA GLU A 124 -3.30 -5.66 2.31
C GLU A 124 -2.37 -6.31 3.34
N VAL A 125 -1.36 -5.56 3.83
CA VAL A 125 -0.42 -6.04 4.85
C VAL A 125 -1.13 -6.32 6.16
N GLU A 126 -2.01 -5.43 6.63
CA GLU A 126 -2.82 -5.64 7.83
C GLU A 126 -3.70 -6.89 7.67
N GLY A 127 -4.34 -7.06 6.52
CA GLY A 127 -5.11 -8.27 6.20
C GLY A 127 -4.27 -9.54 6.22
N ALA A 128 -3.03 -9.49 5.73
CA ALA A 128 -2.11 -10.63 5.79
C ALA A 128 -1.66 -10.94 7.23
N ILE A 129 -1.44 -9.91 8.06
CA ILE A 129 -1.08 -10.07 9.48
C ILE A 129 -2.22 -10.75 10.24
N TYR A 130 -3.47 -10.32 10.05
CA TYR A 130 -4.63 -10.97 10.68
C TYR A 130 -4.71 -12.46 10.33
N ARG A 131 -4.55 -12.82 9.05
CA ARG A 131 -4.55 -14.23 8.64
C ARG A 131 -3.39 -15.02 9.25
N LEU A 132 -2.23 -14.40 9.44
CA LEU A 132 -1.08 -15.04 10.07
C LEU A 132 -1.34 -15.28 11.56
N GLU A 133 -1.97 -14.32 12.24
CA GLU A 133 -2.38 -14.45 13.64
C GLU A 133 -3.38 -15.61 13.83
N ASP A 134 -4.42 -15.68 12.99
CA ASP A 134 -5.40 -16.77 12.99
C ASP A 134 -4.73 -18.15 12.79
N LEU A 135 -3.77 -18.22 11.85
CA LEU A 135 -3.02 -19.45 11.58
C LEU A 135 -2.15 -19.84 12.79
N ASN A 136 -1.51 -18.87 13.44
CA ASN A 136 -0.69 -19.12 14.62
C ASN A 136 -1.54 -19.63 15.79
N GLU A 137 -2.70 -19.03 16.04
CA GLU A 137 -3.63 -19.51 17.08
C GLU A 137 -4.10 -20.95 16.79
N MET A 138 -4.41 -21.25 15.53
CA MET A 138 -4.79 -22.60 15.10
C MET A 138 -3.66 -23.61 15.34
N LEU A 139 -2.42 -23.24 15.02
CA LEU A 139 -1.24 -24.07 15.26
C LEU A 139 -1.04 -24.34 16.75
N ASP A 140 -1.17 -23.31 17.59
CA ASP A 140 -1.07 -23.45 19.05
C ASP A 140 -2.15 -24.37 19.61
N LEU A 141 -3.39 -24.27 19.11
CA LEU A 141 -4.48 -25.18 19.48
C LEU A 141 -4.17 -26.63 19.07
N GLN A 142 -3.67 -26.85 17.85
CA GLN A 142 -3.30 -28.18 17.37
C GLN A 142 -2.16 -28.79 18.20
N ASN A 143 -1.14 -28.00 18.55
CA ASN A 143 -0.05 -28.43 19.41
C ASN A 143 -0.56 -28.85 20.80
N ARG A 144 -1.43 -28.05 21.42
CA ARG A 144 -2.05 -28.40 22.72
C ARG A 144 -2.88 -29.69 22.63
N GLN A 145 -3.64 -29.88 21.56
CA GLN A 145 -4.41 -31.11 21.35
C GLN A 145 -3.48 -32.33 21.21
N LEU A 146 -2.37 -32.19 20.50
CA LEU A 146 -1.39 -33.26 20.31
C LEU A 146 -0.71 -33.62 21.64
N ASP A 147 -0.31 -32.63 22.43
CA ASP A 147 0.25 -32.83 23.77
C ASP A 147 -0.73 -33.56 24.70
N HIS A 148 -2.00 -33.15 24.72
CA HIS A 148 -3.02 -33.83 25.52
C HIS A 148 -3.24 -35.28 25.06
N ARG A 149 -3.24 -35.52 23.75
CA ARG A 149 -3.36 -36.88 23.20
C ARG A 149 -2.16 -37.75 23.58
N PHE A 150 -0.96 -37.18 23.55
CA PHE A 150 0.26 -37.86 23.97
C PHE A 150 0.24 -38.19 25.47
N GLN A 151 -0.13 -37.22 26.33
CA GLN A 151 -0.29 -37.44 27.77
C GLN A 151 -1.33 -38.53 28.09
N LEU A 152 -2.45 -38.55 27.36
CA LEU A 152 -3.48 -39.57 27.53
C LEU A 152 -2.98 -40.97 27.13
N ALA A 153 -2.21 -41.06 26.04
CA ALA A 153 -1.59 -42.32 25.61
C ALA A 153 -0.60 -42.85 26.66
N LEU A 154 0.29 -41.99 27.17
CA LEU A 154 1.22 -42.33 28.25
C LEU A 154 0.48 -42.78 29.53
N TYR A 155 -0.57 -42.07 29.91
CA TYR A 155 -1.36 -42.44 31.09
C TYR A 155 -2.04 -43.80 30.92
N LYS A 156 -2.61 -44.07 29.74
CA LYS A 156 -3.20 -45.37 29.41
C LYS A 156 -2.17 -46.49 29.49
N GLU A 157 -0.99 -46.29 28.93
CA GLU A 157 0.11 -47.26 28.98
C GLU A 157 0.55 -47.54 30.42
N LYS A 158 0.74 -46.49 31.22
CA LYS A 158 1.06 -46.62 32.66
C LYS A 158 -0.01 -47.43 33.40
N LYS A 159 -1.29 -47.16 33.15
CA LYS A 159 -2.40 -47.91 33.78
C LYS A 159 -2.47 -49.36 33.35
N LEU A 160 -2.18 -49.66 32.07
CA LEU A 160 -2.06 -51.03 31.60
C LEU A 160 -0.89 -51.76 32.26
N ALA A 161 0.25 -51.11 32.43
CA ALA A 161 1.39 -51.68 33.14
C ALA A 161 1.05 -51.98 34.62
N GLU A 162 0.42 -51.02 35.32
CA GLU A 162 -0.05 -51.22 36.70
C GLU A 162 -1.04 -52.40 36.80
N LEU A 163 -1.98 -52.51 35.88
CA LEU A 163 -2.96 -53.59 35.82
C LEU A 163 -2.28 -54.95 35.57
N ASN A 164 -1.29 -55.00 34.68
CA ASN A 164 -0.52 -56.22 34.42
C ASN A 164 0.26 -56.67 35.65
N VAL A 165 0.84 -55.74 36.41
CA VAL A 165 1.52 -56.03 37.68
C VAL A 165 0.53 -56.62 38.70
N ILE A 166 -0.67 -56.04 38.83
CA ILE A 166 -1.70 -56.55 39.75
C ILE A 166 -2.17 -57.94 39.31
N LYS A 167 -2.39 -58.17 38.01
CA LYS A 167 -2.76 -59.48 37.47
C LYS A 167 -1.69 -60.54 37.76
N ALA A 168 -0.40 -60.21 37.56
CA ALA A 168 0.70 -61.11 37.87
C ALA A 168 0.73 -61.48 39.36
N LYS A 169 0.62 -60.49 40.25
CA LYS A 169 0.55 -60.73 41.71
C LYS A 169 -0.64 -61.61 42.10
N LEU A 170 -1.81 -61.37 41.52
CA LEU A 170 -3.01 -62.15 41.81
C LEU A 170 -2.86 -63.60 41.32
N ALA A 171 -2.22 -63.81 40.16
CA ALA A 171 -1.91 -65.13 39.65
C ALA A 171 -0.92 -65.86 40.57
N ASP A 172 0.15 -65.19 41.02
CA ASP A 172 1.11 -65.74 41.96
C ASP A 172 0.43 -66.14 43.29
N GLU A 173 -0.39 -65.25 43.88
CA GLU A 173 -1.17 -65.54 45.08
C GLU A 173 -2.14 -66.72 44.89
N HIS A 174 -2.77 -66.83 43.72
CA HIS A 174 -3.65 -67.95 43.40
C HIS A 174 -2.86 -69.27 43.33
N THR A 175 -1.73 -69.29 42.63
CA THR A 175 -0.88 -70.49 42.54
C THR A 175 -0.35 -70.92 43.91
N GLU A 176 0.05 -69.98 44.76
CA GLU A 176 0.48 -70.27 46.13
C GLU A 176 -0.67 -70.85 46.97
N ARG A 177 -1.88 -70.31 46.84
CA ARG A 177 -3.07 -70.79 47.57
C ARG A 177 -3.47 -72.18 47.12
N VAL A 178 -3.45 -72.45 45.82
CA VAL A 178 -3.71 -73.79 45.26
C VAL A 178 -2.67 -74.77 45.77
N SER A 179 -1.38 -74.44 45.68
CA SER A 179 -0.29 -75.28 46.18
C SER A 179 -0.43 -75.60 47.68
N LYS A 180 -0.77 -74.60 48.51
CA LYS A 180 -1.06 -74.81 49.95
C LYS A 180 -2.25 -75.73 50.17
N TYR A 181 -3.31 -75.57 49.38
CA TYR A 181 -4.50 -76.42 49.46
C TYR A 181 -4.18 -77.87 49.05
N GLU A 182 -3.49 -78.06 47.93
CA GLU A 182 -3.04 -79.36 47.44
C GLU A 182 -2.12 -80.05 48.46
N PHE A 183 -1.16 -79.34 49.04
CA PHE A 183 -0.29 -79.87 50.08
C PHE A 183 -1.08 -80.32 51.32
N LYS A 184 -2.06 -79.52 51.76
CA LYS A 184 -2.93 -79.88 52.89
C LYS A 184 -3.77 -81.12 52.57
N GLN A 185 -4.33 -81.22 51.37
CA GLN A 185 -5.07 -82.40 50.91
C GLN A 185 -4.15 -83.64 50.86
N GLN A 186 -2.95 -83.51 50.31
CA GLN A 186 -2.00 -84.60 50.21
C GLN A 186 -1.56 -85.11 51.60
N LYS A 187 -1.33 -84.20 52.56
CA LYS A 187 -1.05 -84.55 53.95
C LYS A 187 -2.22 -85.31 54.59
N MET A 188 -3.45 -84.80 54.43
CA MET A 188 -4.65 -85.49 54.95
C MET A 188 -4.81 -86.89 54.36
N MET A 189 -4.59 -87.04 53.06
CA MET A 189 -4.65 -88.35 52.38
C MET A 189 -3.56 -89.30 52.87
N LYS A 190 -2.35 -88.79 53.12
CA LYS A 190 -1.24 -89.57 53.66
C LYS A 190 -1.52 -90.04 55.09
N GLU A 191 -2.00 -89.15 55.96
CA GLU A 191 -2.40 -89.49 57.34
C GLU A 191 -3.50 -90.57 57.34
N ARG A 192 -4.55 -90.40 56.50
CA ARG A 192 -5.58 -91.42 56.32
C ARG A 192 -5.00 -92.76 55.89
N ARG A 193 -4.09 -92.77 54.91
CA ARG A 193 -3.44 -94.00 54.45
C ARG A 193 -2.61 -94.66 55.56
N GLU A 194 -1.85 -93.88 56.32
CA GLU A 194 -1.07 -94.40 57.46
C GLU A 194 -1.98 -94.99 58.53
N THR A 195 -3.10 -94.34 58.86
CA THR A 195 -4.12 -94.90 59.78
C THR A 195 -4.72 -96.19 59.25
N PHE A 196 -5.10 -96.25 57.96
CA PHE A 196 -5.62 -97.47 57.36
C PHE A 196 -4.56 -98.59 57.31
N ASP A 197 -3.29 -98.27 57.03
CA ASP A 197 -2.19 -99.23 57.04
C ASP A 197 -1.91 -99.74 58.47
N GLU A 198 -2.03 -98.91 59.50
CA GLU A 198 -1.91 -99.31 60.91
C GLU A 198 -3.05 -100.23 61.34
N VAL A 199 -4.30 -99.85 61.03
CA VAL A 199 -5.48 -100.70 61.25
C VAL A 199 -5.32 -102.03 60.53
N PHE A 200 -4.89 -102.02 59.27
CA PHE A 200 -4.65 -103.25 58.51
C PHE A 200 -3.55 -104.12 59.13
N LYS A 201 -2.45 -103.54 59.62
CA LYS A 201 -1.39 -104.29 60.32
C LYS A 201 -1.88 -104.86 61.65
N GLU A 202 -2.80 -104.18 62.33
CA GLU A 202 -3.45 -104.67 63.54
C GLU A 202 -4.40 -105.82 63.24
N GLU A 203 -5.27 -105.67 62.23
CA GLU A 203 -6.12 -106.75 61.71
C GLU A 203 -5.30 -107.96 61.24
N LEU A 204 -4.15 -107.75 60.60
CA LEU A 204 -3.26 -108.82 60.16
C LEU A 204 -2.59 -109.54 61.35
N ARG A 205 -2.27 -108.81 62.43
CA ARG A 205 -1.75 -109.39 63.68
C ARG A 205 -2.85 -110.20 64.39
N GLU A 206 -4.07 -109.67 64.43
CA GLU A 206 -5.24 -110.35 65.00
C GLU A 206 -5.61 -111.60 64.19
N TYR A 207 -5.52 -111.55 62.86
CA TYR A 207 -5.67 -112.72 61.99
C TYR A 207 -4.61 -113.79 62.26
N LYS A 208 -3.34 -113.40 62.42
CA LYS A 208 -2.26 -114.33 62.77
C LYS A 208 -2.44 -114.97 64.15
N ALA A 209 -3.07 -114.26 65.09
CA ALA A 209 -3.32 -114.77 66.45
C ALA A 209 -4.55 -115.67 66.55
N THR A 210 -5.60 -115.39 65.76
CA THR A 210 -6.95 -115.97 65.97
C THR A 210 -7.43 -116.83 64.77
N GLY A 211 -6.77 -116.75 63.61
CA GLY A 211 -7.04 -117.58 62.43
C GLY A 211 -8.31 -117.24 61.65
N SER A 212 -8.98 -116.11 61.94
CA SER A 212 -10.19 -115.66 61.22
C SER A 212 -10.24 -114.12 61.13
N ILE A 213 -10.66 -113.59 59.98
CA ILE A 213 -10.83 -112.14 59.74
C ILE A 213 -12.30 -111.79 60.02
N LEU A 214 -12.55 -110.78 60.85
CA LEU A 214 -13.87 -110.17 60.99
C LEU A 214 -14.26 -109.51 59.66
N LYS A 215 -15.27 -110.05 58.97
CA LYS A 215 -15.87 -109.37 57.82
C LYS A 215 -16.53 -108.08 58.31
N LEU A 216 -15.93 -106.94 57.99
CA LEU A 216 -16.63 -105.65 58.03
C LEU A 216 -17.97 -105.78 57.28
N PRO A 217 -19.06 -105.18 57.79
CA PRO A 217 -20.31 -105.15 57.06
C PRO A 217 -20.07 -104.38 55.76
N VAL A 218 -20.38 -105.04 54.65
CA VAL A 218 -20.52 -104.39 53.35
C VAL A 218 -21.61 -103.33 53.50
N SER A 219 -21.22 -102.06 53.64
CA SER A 219 -22.14 -100.96 53.38
C SER A 219 -22.21 -100.81 51.87
N GLN A 220 -23.29 -101.30 51.27
CA GLN A 220 -23.62 -101.19 49.85
C GLN A 220 -24.03 -99.75 49.45
N GLN A 221 -23.39 -98.72 49.99
CA GLN A 221 -23.76 -97.33 49.68
C GLN A 221 -22.55 -96.39 49.69
N GLY A 222 -21.52 -96.78 48.95
CA GLY A 222 -20.67 -95.82 48.25
C GLY A 222 -21.11 -95.81 46.78
N PRO A 223 -21.27 -94.64 46.14
CA PRO A 223 -21.67 -94.59 44.73
C PRO A 223 -20.64 -95.34 43.88
N SER A 224 -21.15 -96.16 42.96
CA SER A 224 -20.33 -96.80 41.93
C SER A 224 -19.64 -95.71 41.09
N LEU A 225 -18.43 -95.97 40.62
CA LEU A 225 -17.71 -95.04 39.72
C LEU A 225 -18.46 -94.78 38.40
N ASP A 226 -19.49 -95.58 38.10
CA ASP A 226 -20.42 -95.36 36.98
C ASP A 226 -21.47 -94.26 37.23
N GLU A 227 -21.58 -93.69 38.44
CA GLU A 227 -22.56 -92.66 38.81
C GLU A 227 -21.96 -91.25 39.02
N ILE A 228 -20.68 -91.03 38.69
CA ILE A 228 -20.13 -89.66 38.66
C ILE A 228 -20.62 -88.97 37.38
N VAL A 229 -21.79 -88.35 37.45
CA VAL A 229 -22.18 -87.30 36.51
C VAL A 229 -21.34 -86.08 36.85
N LEU A 230 -20.33 -85.81 36.04
CA LEU A 230 -19.68 -84.49 36.02
C LEU A 230 -20.75 -83.51 35.55
N ASP A 231 -21.31 -82.72 36.47
CA ASP A 231 -22.10 -81.53 36.15
C ASP A 231 -21.14 -80.49 35.56
N VAL A 232 -20.76 -80.71 34.29
CA VAL A 232 -20.11 -79.70 33.47
C VAL A 232 -21.20 -78.70 33.11
N ASP A 233 -21.29 -77.66 33.92
CA ASP A 233 -22.17 -76.54 33.65
C ASP A 233 -21.76 -75.91 32.31
N SER A 234 -22.49 -76.28 31.25
CA SER A 234 -22.19 -75.89 29.87
C SER A 234 -22.30 -74.38 29.66
N THR A 235 -22.88 -73.66 30.63
CA THR A 235 -22.92 -72.20 30.64
C THR A 235 -21.53 -71.60 30.91
N MET A 236 -20.76 -72.19 31.83
CA MET A 236 -19.42 -71.73 32.21
C MET A 236 -18.41 -71.93 31.06
N PHE A 237 -18.54 -73.03 30.31
CA PHE A 237 -17.72 -73.30 29.13
C PHE A 237 -18.02 -72.32 27.97
N ASN A 238 -19.30 -71.96 27.79
CA ASN A 238 -19.70 -71.01 26.75
C ASN A 238 -19.32 -69.56 27.09
N GLU A 239 -19.18 -69.22 28.37
CA GLU A 239 -18.69 -67.91 28.81
C GLU A 239 -17.16 -67.80 28.64
N PHE A 240 -16.42 -68.89 28.88
CA PHE A 240 -14.97 -68.95 28.63
C PHE A 240 -14.60 -68.75 27.16
N LEU A 241 -15.42 -69.23 26.22
CA LEU A 241 -15.17 -69.10 24.77
C LEU A 241 -15.57 -67.74 24.17
N LYS A 242 -16.22 -66.85 24.95
CA LYS A 242 -16.68 -65.53 24.49
C LYS A 242 -15.77 -64.36 24.87
N ASN A 243 -14.67 -64.61 25.60
CA ASN A 243 -13.62 -63.63 25.89
C ASN A 243 -12.38 -63.85 25.01
#